data_AF-A0A970EM48-F1
#
_entry.id   AF-A0A970EM48-F1
#
_cell.length_a   1.000
_cell.length_b   1.000
_cell.length_c   1.000
_cell.angle_alpha   90.00
_cell.angle_beta   90.00
_cell.angle_gamma   90.00
#
_symmetry.space_group_name_H-M   'P 1'
#
loop_
_entity.id
_entity.type
_entity.pdbx_description
1 polymer ?
#
loop_
_entity_poly.entity_id
_entity_poly.type
_entity_poly.pdbx_seq_one_letter_code
_entity_poly.pdbx_strand_id
1 'polypeptide(L)' 'MMHCPLCHCKDVGRVGTDQYYCWNCLVEFSLKGKDGPTAYYVDEEGTLISLSEMVQNSQMQQESILG' A
#
# COMPACT_ATOMS: atom_id res chain seq x y z
N MET A 1 -19.31 -3.55 -5.17
CA MET A 1 -18.62 -2.24 -5.14
C MET A 1 -17.28 -2.49 -4.48
N MET A 2 -16.18 -2.10 -5.12
CA MET A 2 -14.84 -2.27 -4.55
C MET A 2 -14.67 -1.31 -3.38
N HIS A 3 -14.07 -1.78 -2.29
CA HIS A 3 -13.71 -0.96 -1.15
C HIS A 3 -12.20 -1.06 -0.96
N CYS A 4 -11.58 0.04 -0.52
CA CYS A 4 -10.17 0.05 -0.22
C CYS A 4 -9.89 -0.96 0.92
N PRO A 5 -8.92 -1.87 0.78
CA PRO A 5 -8.58 -2.82 1.83
C PRO A 5 -7.94 -2.16 3.07
N LEU A 6 -7.43 -0.92 2.94
CA LEU A 6 -6.81 -0.19 4.05
C LEU A 6 -7.78 0.72 4.80
N CYS A 7 -8.49 1.61 4.09
CA CYS A 7 -9.37 2.60 4.73
C CYS A 7 -10.86 2.28 4.60
N HIS A 8 -11.22 1.20 3.90
CA HIS A 8 -12.61 0.79 3.65
C HIS A 8 -13.49 1.81 2.92
N CYS A 9 -12.91 2.86 2.36
CA CYS A 9 -13.61 3.83 1.52
C CYS A 9 -14.03 3.22 0.18
N LYS A 10 -15.11 3.74 -0.40
CA LYS A 10 -15.64 3.37 -1.72
C LYS A 10 -15.00 4.17 -2.88
N ASP A 11 -14.25 5.22 -2.57
CA ASP A 11 -13.61 6.10 -3.55
C ASP A 11 -12.33 5.44 -4.07
N VAL A 12 -12.54 4.31 -4.75
CA VAL A 12 -11.50 3.48 -5.36
C VAL A 12 -11.70 3.47 -6.87
N GLY A 13 -10.69 3.96 -7.58
CA GLY A 13 -10.61 3.92 -9.04
C GLY A 13 -9.76 2.75 -9.52
N ARG A 14 -10.00 2.30 -10.75
CA ARG A 14 -9.12 1.35 -11.45
C ARG A 14 -8.14 2.13 -12.31
N VAL A 15 -6.84 1.91 -12.11
CA VAL A 15 -5.76 2.63 -12.81
C VAL A 15 -5.01 1.76 -13.83
N GLY A 16 -5.20 0.44 -13.77
CA GLY A 16 -4.61 -0.51 -14.71
C GLY A 16 -5.35 -1.85 -14.77
N THR A 17 -4.67 -2.89 -15.26
CA THR A 17 -5.19 -4.27 -15.22
C THR A 17 -4.97 -4.84 -13.83
N ASP A 18 -6.06 -5.15 -13.13
CA ASP A 18 -6.05 -5.62 -11.73
C ASP A 18 -5.37 -4.65 -10.73
N GLN A 19 -5.17 -3.39 -11.12
CA GLN A 19 -4.58 -2.33 -10.32
C GLN A 19 -5.60 -1.24 -9.96
N TYR A 20 -5.61 -0.84 -8.69
CA TYR A 20 -6.60 0.04 -8.11
C TYR A 20 -5.94 1.14 -7.29
N TYR A 21 -6.56 2.31 -7.24
CA TYR A 21 -6.08 3.46 -6.47
C TYR A 21 -7.20 4.00 -5.58
N CYS A 22 -6.91 4.24 -4.31
CA CYS A 22 -7.86 4.85 -3.37
C CYS A 22 -7.60 6.34 -3.20
N TRP A 23 -8.61 7.16 -3.50
CA TRP A 23 -8.53 8.61 -3.40
C TRP A 23 -8.45 9.13 -1.96
N ASN A 24 -8.88 8.32 -0.98
CA ASN A 24 -8.95 8.73 0.42
C ASN A 24 -7.64 8.50 1.20
N CYS A 25 -6.92 7.41 0.91
CA CYS A 25 -5.67 7.08 1.61
C CYS A 25 -4.43 7.13 0.70
N LEU A 26 -4.58 7.55 -0.55
CA LEU A 26 -3.51 7.71 -1.52
C LEU A 26 -2.71 6.42 -1.74
N VAL A 27 -3.39 5.26 -1.74
CA VAL A 27 -2.75 3.95 -1.91
C VAL A 27 -3.14 3.34 -3.25
N GLU A 28 -2.15 2.97 -4.02
CA GLU A 28 -2.26 2.08 -5.17
C GLU A 28 -2.06 0.63 -4.71
N PHE A 29 -2.93 -0.28 -5.15
CA PHE A 29 -2.87 -1.69 -4.76
C PHE A 29 -3.32 -2.63 -5.87
N SER A 30 -2.70 -3.82 -5.89
CA SER A 30 -3.11 -4.96 -6.70
C SER A 30 -3.65 -6.07 -5.82
N LEU A 31 -4.76 -6.68 -6.23
CA LEU A 31 -5.25 -7.92 -5.62
C LEU A 31 -4.73 -9.18 -6.33
N LYS A 32 -4.11 -9.02 -7.50
CA LYS A 32 -3.57 -10.11 -8.30
C LYS A 32 -2.13 -9.82 -8.68
N GLY A 33 -1.23 -10.60 -8.10
CA GLY A 33 0.20 -10.55 -8.37
C GLY A 33 0.80 -11.93 -8.23
N LYS A 34 1.93 -12.17 -8.90
CA LYS A 34 2.68 -13.43 -8.80
C LYS A 34 3.17 -13.67 -7.38
N ASP A 35 3.46 -12.59 -6.66
CA ASP A 35 3.98 -12.55 -5.30
C ASP A 35 2.90 -12.22 -4.24
N GLY A 36 1.63 -12.25 -4.64
CA GLY A 36 0.49 -11.91 -3.77
C GLY A 36 0.00 -10.46 -3.93
N PRO A 37 -0.85 -9.97 -3.01
CA PRO A 37 -1.35 -8.61 -3.04
C PRO A 37 -0.24 -7.61 -2.74
N THR A 38 -0.19 -6.52 -3.51
CA THR A 38 0.80 -5.45 -3.34
C THR A 38 0.10 -4.14 -3.04
N ALA A 39 0.75 -3.27 -2.26
CA ALA A 39 0.24 -1.95 -1.90
C ALA A 39 1.37 -0.93 -1.82
N TYR A 40 1.14 0.23 -2.41
CA TYR A 40 2.08 1.34 -2.51
C TYR A 40 1.38 2.63 -2.11
N TYR A 41 2.00 3.41 -1.22
CA TYR A 41 1.58 4.77 -0.92
C TYR A 41 2.11 5.68 -2.02
N VAL A 42 1.25 6.54 -2.54
CA VAL A 42 1.61 7.55 -3.53
C VAL A 42 1.89 8.84 -2.79
N ASP A 43 3.13 9.32 -2.85
CA ASP A 43 3.49 10.58 -2.22
C ASP A 43 2.99 11.81 -3.02
N GLU A 44 3.28 13.00 -2.50
CA GLU A 44 2.85 14.27 -3.11
C GLU A 44 3.47 14.53 -4.49
N GLU A 45 4.62 13.91 -4.77
CA GLU A 45 5.29 13.99 -6.07
C GLU A 45 4.86 12.86 -7.02
N GLY A 46 4.00 11.94 -6.57
CA GLY A 46 3.52 10.81 -7.34
C GLY A 46 4.44 9.57 -7.30
N THR A 47 5.42 9.55 -6.40
CA THR A 47 6.32 8.40 -6.21
C THR A 47 5.61 7.29 -5.44
N LEU A 48 5.83 6.05 -5.88
CA LEU A 48 5.30 4.86 -5.21
C LEU A 48 6.24 4.39 -4.10
N ILE A 49 5.76 4.44 -2.86
CA ILE A 49 6.45 3.95 -1.66
C ILE A 49 5.83 2.63 -1.23
N SER A 50 6.63 1.56 -1.25
CA SER A 50 6.20 0.20 -0.91
C SER A 50 5.82 0.07 0.57
N LEU A 51 4.55 -0.27 0.87
CA LEU A 51 4.11 -0.43 2.26
C LEU A 51 4.78 -1.62 2.96
N SER A 52 5.11 -2.69 2.23
CA SER A 52 5.79 -3.86 2.81
C SER A 52 7.17 -3.49 3.34
N GLU A 53 7.90 -2.63 2.63
CA GLU A 53 9.22 -2.14 3.05
C GLU A 53 9.12 -1.19 4.26
N MET A 54 8.10 -0.34 4.30
CA MET A 54 7.84 0.54 5.45
C MET A 54 7.56 -0.25 6.75
N VAL A 55 6.80 -1.34 6.65
CA VAL A 55 6.52 -2.22 7.80
C VAL A 55 7.79 -2.96 8.25
N GLN A 56 8.59 -3.48 7.33
CA GLN A 56 9.82 -4.20 7.66
C GLN A 56 10.85 -3.31 8.37
N ASN A 57 11.03 -2.07 7.91
CA ASN A 57 11.92 -1.11 8.56
C ASN A 57 11.49 -0.74 9.98
N SER A 58 10.19 -0.77 10.25
CA SER A 58 9.64 -0.45 11.57
C SER A 58 9.90 -1.56 12.61
N GLN A 59 10.02 -2.82 12.16
CA GLN A 59 10.24 -3.98 13.05
C GLN A 59 11.72 -4.15 13.42
N MET A 60 12.65 -3.78 12.53
CA MET A 60 14.10 -3.95 12.76
C MET A 60 14.70 -2.98 13.81
N GLN A 61 13.98 -1.91 14.17
CA GLN A 61 14.48 -0.89 15.13
C GLN A 61 14.21 -1.24 16.59
N GLN A 62 13.45 -2.30 16.90
CA GLN A 62 13.11 -2.67 18.28
C GLN A 62 14.13 -3.60 18.96
N GLU A 63 15.08 -4.20 18.23
CA GLU A 63 16.05 -5.15 18.79
C GLU A 63 17.37 -4.52 19.26
N SER A 64 17.59 -3.21 19.10
CA SER A 64 18.87 -2.56 19.48
C SER A 64 18.88 -1.86 20.85
N ILE A 65 17.86 -2.04 21.70
CA ILE A 65 17.83 -1.48 23.07
C ILE A 65 17.94 -2.54 24.19
N LEU A 66 18.15 -3.82 23.84
CA LEU A 66 18.53 -4.85 24.81
C LEU A 66 19.75 -5.61 24.28
N GLY A 67 20.93 -5.04 24.52
CA GLY A 67 22.23 -5.62 24.20
C GLY A 67 23.36 -4.72 24.63
#